data_AF-A0A8J2NIV5-F1
#
_entry.id   AF-A0A8J2NIV5-F1
#
_cell.length_a   1.000
_cell.length_b   1.000
_cell.length_c   1.000
_cell.angle_alpha   90.00
_cell.angle_beta   90.00
_cell.angle_gamma   90.00
#
_symmetry.space_group_name_H-M   'P 1'
#
loop_
_entity.id
_entity.type
_entity.pdbx_description
1 polymer ?
#
loop_
_entity_poly.entity_id
_entity_poly.type
_entity_poly.pdbx_seq_one_letter_code
_entity_poly.pdbx_strand_id
1 'polypeptide(L)'
;MNTSTPNRSVITDNCPPVRNNQLPSHFSLLSPLFRESYLTAEYCMLSNQPKLGGIYVIPSSQSPSLWFGVVFVHHGLYQGGVFRFILKFPDYFPDSGQIPVLSFHPPIFHPQIHPTKGTVDLKRYFRHGWIRGNNHVWQVLKIVKSIFYKMDLSHPVDKSAAEMFEVNQENFIAKVQQEVDLSVSRVYDEPPDGYKDPHYIRFSKYDSSLHDNIRAKALQPLFNVLKSPVRSDEAAKKGLSFMSTP
;
A
#
# COMPACT_ATOMS: atom_id res chain seq x y z
N MET A 1 0.44 -39.71 69.26
CA MET A 1 0.57 -40.38 67.95
C MET A 1 0.01 -39.43 66.90
N ASN A 2 0.88 -38.57 66.35
CA ASN A 2 0.53 -37.60 65.31
C ASN A 2 1.08 -38.12 63.99
N THR A 3 0.20 -38.44 63.04
CA THR A 3 0.56 -38.85 61.68
C THR A 3 0.57 -37.63 60.76
N SER A 4 1.79 -37.19 60.43
CA SER A 4 2.11 -36.11 59.50
C SER A 4 1.90 -36.55 58.04
N THR A 5 1.24 -35.69 57.27
CA THR A 5 1.07 -35.74 55.82
C THR A 5 2.40 -35.49 55.09
N PRO A 6 2.67 -36.13 53.94
CA PRO A 6 3.92 -35.91 53.22
C PRO A 6 3.83 -34.70 52.28
N ASN A 7 4.92 -33.94 52.31
CA ASN A 7 5.21 -32.71 51.58
C ASN A 7 5.49 -33.00 50.09
N ARG A 8 4.76 -32.36 49.17
CA ARG A 8 4.99 -32.48 47.71
C ARG A 8 5.98 -31.38 47.29
N SER A 9 7.27 -31.71 47.38
CA SER A 9 8.36 -30.83 46.91
C SER A 9 8.42 -30.78 45.39
N VAL A 10 8.49 -29.55 44.92
CA VAL A 10 8.63 -29.05 43.54
C VAL A 10 9.82 -29.69 42.84
N ILE A 11 9.60 -30.24 41.64
CA ILE A 11 10.65 -30.61 40.70
C ILE A 11 11.14 -29.31 40.06
N THR A 12 12.35 -28.88 40.40
CA THR A 12 13.05 -27.80 39.70
C THR A 12 13.69 -28.38 38.44
N ASP A 13 13.08 -28.13 37.28
CA ASP A 13 13.72 -28.37 35.99
C ASP A 13 14.83 -27.34 35.78
N ASN A 14 16.07 -27.75 36.06
CA ASN A 14 17.27 -27.02 35.69
C ASN A 14 17.47 -27.13 34.17
N CYS A 15 16.94 -26.16 33.41
CA CYS A 15 17.26 -25.99 31.99
C CYS A 15 18.63 -25.29 31.86
N PRO A 16 19.61 -25.86 31.13
CA PRO A 16 20.91 -25.20 30.94
C PRO A 16 20.77 -23.99 30.00
N PRO A 17 21.64 -22.96 30.13
CA PRO A 17 21.54 -21.75 29.32
C PRO A 17 21.79 -22.06 27.84
N VAL A 18 20.88 -21.59 26.98
CA VAL A 18 20.96 -21.70 25.52
C VAL A 18 22.23 -20.98 25.05
N ARG A 19 23.20 -21.76 24.57
CA ARG A 19 24.43 -21.27 23.93
C ARG A 19 24.06 -20.60 22.61
N ASN A 20 24.61 -19.41 22.36
CA ASN A 20 24.49 -18.67 21.10
C ASN A 20 24.77 -19.57 19.89
N ASN A 21 23.72 -19.99 19.18
CA ASN A 21 23.86 -20.64 17.89
C ASN A 21 24.00 -19.56 16.82
N GLN A 22 25.25 -19.29 16.40
CA GLN A 22 25.48 -18.74 15.06
C GLN A 22 24.89 -19.73 14.05
N LEU A 23 23.95 -19.26 13.21
CA LEU A 23 23.40 -20.08 12.12
C LEU A 23 24.53 -20.54 11.18
N PRO A 24 24.45 -21.76 10.61
CA PRO A 24 25.47 -22.27 9.71
C PRO A 24 25.67 -21.33 8.51
N SER A 25 26.92 -21.11 8.09
CA SER A 25 27.32 -20.18 7.02
C SER A 25 26.54 -20.35 5.70
N HIS A 26 26.12 -21.57 5.37
CA HIS A 26 25.33 -21.85 4.18
C HIS A 26 23.90 -21.26 4.23
N PHE A 27 23.29 -21.15 5.42
CA PHE A 27 21.97 -20.53 5.57
C PHE A 27 22.02 -19.01 5.38
N SER A 28 23.14 -18.37 5.72
CA SER A 28 23.35 -16.95 5.46
C SER A 28 23.40 -16.65 3.96
N LEU A 29 24.03 -17.52 3.17
CA LEU A 29 24.13 -17.37 1.71
C LEU A 29 22.79 -17.55 0.98
N LEU A 30 21.87 -18.36 1.53
CA LEU A 30 20.54 -18.58 0.95
C LEU A 30 19.52 -17.49 1.35
N SER A 31 19.85 -16.65 2.34
CA SER A 31 18.93 -15.62 2.84
C SER A 31 18.43 -14.64 1.77
N PRO A 32 19.22 -14.19 0.78
CA PRO A 32 18.72 -13.33 -0.30
C PRO A 32 17.72 -14.06 -1.20
N LEU A 33 17.97 -15.34 -1.52
CA LEU A 33 17.10 -16.16 -2.37
C LEU A 33 15.74 -16.41 -1.71
N PHE A 34 15.72 -16.67 -0.40
CA PHE A 34 14.47 -16.83 0.33
C PHE A 34 13.66 -15.53 0.40
N ARG A 35 14.34 -14.39 0.58
CA ARG A 35 13.71 -13.06 0.53
C ARG A 35 13.11 -12.77 -0.84
N GLU A 36 13.85 -13.00 -1.91
CA GLU A 36 13.38 -12.82 -3.29
C GLU A 36 12.17 -13.70 -3.60
N SER A 37 12.24 -14.97 -3.22
CA SER A 37 11.15 -15.93 -3.39
C SER A 37 9.90 -15.48 -2.63
N TYR A 38 10.08 -15.00 -1.39
CA TYR A 38 8.98 -14.47 -0.58
C TYR A 38 8.32 -13.25 -1.23
N LEU A 39 9.11 -12.26 -1.64
CA LEU A 39 8.59 -11.04 -2.28
C LEU A 39 7.91 -11.35 -3.62
N THR A 40 8.44 -12.29 -4.39
CA THR A 40 7.81 -12.78 -5.61
C THR A 40 6.46 -13.41 -5.33
N ALA A 41 6.37 -14.26 -4.29
CA ALA A 41 5.10 -14.86 -3.87
C ALA A 41 4.08 -13.79 -3.42
N GLU A 42 4.51 -12.79 -2.64
CA GLU A 42 3.66 -11.66 -2.25
C GLU A 42 3.14 -10.89 -3.46
N TYR A 43 3.99 -10.66 -4.47
CA TYR A 43 3.59 -9.99 -5.71
C TYR A 43 2.55 -10.81 -6.49
N CYS A 44 2.77 -12.12 -6.65
CA CYS A 44 1.79 -13.02 -7.27
C CYS A 44 0.46 -13.06 -6.49
N MET A 45 0.49 -12.92 -5.16
CA MET A 45 -0.75 -12.83 -4.38
C MET A 45 -1.55 -11.56 -4.67
N LEU A 46 -0.90 -10.45 -5.01
CA LEU A 46 -1.56 -9.17 -5.32
C LEU A 46 -2.46 -9.27 -6.55
N SER A 47 -2.07 -10.03 -7.58
CA SER A 47 -2.88 -10.16 -8.80
C SER A 47 -4.26 -10.79 -8.55
N ASN A 48 -4.40 -11.52 -7.44
CA ASN A 48 -5.64 -12.17 -7.02
C ASN A 48 -6.46 -11.35 -6.01
N GLN A 49 -6.09 -10.09 -5.73
CA GLN A 49 -6.78 -9.23 -4.76
C GLN A 49 -7.72 -8.21 -5.43
N PRO A 50 -9.02 -8.52 -5.63
CA PRO A 50 -9.95 -7.64 -6.34
C PRO A 50 -10.25 -6.32 -5.60
N LYS A 51 -9.98 -6.25 -4.29
CA LYS A 51 -10.35 -5.09 -3.43
C LYS A 51 -9.38 -3.91 -3.52
N LEU A 52 -8.25 -4.06 -4.22
CA LEU A 52 -7.21 -3.04 -4.37
C LEU A 52 -7.35 -2.19 -5.64
N GLY A 53 -8.57 -2.07 -6.18
CA GLY A 53 -8.83 -1.18 -7.32
C GLY A 53 -8.34 0.25 -7.05
N GLY A 54 -7.72 0.84 -8.08
CA GLY A 54 -7.09 2.17 -8.02
C GLY A 54 -5.63 2.16 -7.55
N ILE A 55 -5.04 1.03 -7.18
CA ILE A 55 -3.61 0.93 -6.82
C ILE A 55 -2.91 -0.03 -7.77
N TYR A 56 -1.79 0.42 -8.34
CA TYR A 56 -0.92 -0.38 -9.18
C TYR A 56 0.47 -0.41 -8.56
N VAL A 57 1.09 -1.59 -8.55
CA VAL A 57 2.42 -1.79 -7.97
C VAL A 57 3.21 -2.74 -8.86
N ILE A 58 4.51 -2.49 -8.97
CA ILE A 58 5.45 -3.33 -9.71
C ILE A 58 6.79 -3.37 -8.94
N PRO A 59 7.40 -4.57 -8.75
CA PRO A 59 8.74 -4.68 -8.21
C PRO A 59 9.77 -4.02 -9.14
N SER A 60 10.78 -3.37 -8.59
CA SER A 60 11.92 -2.83 -9.34
C SER A 60 12.63 -3.96 -10.09
N SER A 61 13.12 -3.63 -11.29
CA SER A 61 13.93 -4.57 -12.07
C SER A 61 15.35 -4.72 -11.51
N GLN A 62 15.80 -3.72 -10.74
CA GLN A 62 17.15 -3.64 -10.20
C GLN A 62 17.24 -4.14 -8.76
N SER A 63 16.15 -4.11 -8.00
CA SER A 63 16.12 -4.59 -6.62
C SER A 63 14.75 -5.16 -6.22
N PRO A 64 14.67 -6.43 -5.78
CA PRO A 64 13.41 -7.02 -5.31
C PRO A 64 12.85 -6.28 -4.08
N SER A 65 13.71 -5.59 -3.34
CA SER A 65 13.43 -4.84 -2.11
C SER A 65 12.75 -3.50 -2.34
N LEU A 66 12.60 -3.07 -3.60
CA LEU A 66 12.06 -1.77 -3.95
C LEU A 66 10.89 -1.97 -4.89
N TRP A 67 9.69 -1.54 -4.52
CA TRP A 67 8.52 -1.62 -5.39
C TRP A 67 8.03 -0.21 -5.70
N PHE A 68 7.69 0.02 -6.96
CA PHE A 68 7.10 1.26 -7.43
C PHE A 68 5.60 1.12 -7.45
N GLY A 69 4.91 2.12 -6.92
CA GLY A 69 3.46 2.13 -6.88
C GLY A 69 2.86 3.46 -7.28
N VAL A 70 1.62 3.41 -7.74
CA VAL A 70 0.78 4.58 -8.01
C VAL A 70 -0.63 4.31 -7.50
N VAL A 71 -1.23 5.30 -6.85
CA VAL A 71 -2.62 5.29 -6.40
C VAL A 71 -3.41 6.35 -7.15
N PHE A 72 -4.52 5.92 -7.76
CA PHE A 72 -5.58 6.73 -8.32
C PHE A 72 -6.69 6.84 -7.28
N VAL A 73 -6.88 8.05 -6.76
CA VAL A 73 -7.87 8.29 -5.71
C VAL A 73 -9.23 8.56 -6.36
N HIS A 74 -10.20 7.68 -6.11
CA HIS A 74 -11.53 7.78 -6.71
C HIS A 74 -12.57 8.49 -5.85
N HIS A 75 -12.35 8.60 -4.54
CA HIS A 75 -13.29 9.16 -3.57
C HIS A 75 -12.57 9.93 -2.47
N GLY A 76 -13.29 10.80 -1.77
CA GLY A 76 -12.74 11.63 -0.69
C GLY A 76 -12.15 12.94 -1.22
N LEU A 77 -11.51 13.70 -0.33
CA LEU A 77 -11.02 15.04 -0.64
C LEU A 77 -9.93 15.07 -1.72
N TYR A 78 -9.21 13.96 -1.90
CA TYR A 78 -8.12 13.81 -2.86
C TYR A 78 -8.59 13.18 -4.18
N GLN A 79 -9.91 13.08 -4.41
CA GLN A 79 -10.48 12.48 -5.61
C GLN A 79 -9.89 13.10 -6.89
N GLY A 80 -9.54 12.25 -7.85
CA GLY A 80 -8.88 12.63 -9.10
C GLY A 80 -7.35 12.66 -9.02
N GLY A 81 -6.78 12.62 -7.82
CA GLY A 81 -5.34 12.63 -7.62
C GLY A 81 -4.63 11.36 -8.11
N VAL A 82 -3.43 11.52 -8.64
CA VAL A 82 -2.54 10.45 -9.13
C VAL A 82 -1.22 10.51 -8.38
N PHE A 83 -1.10 9.72 -7.31
CA PHE A 83 0.02 9.82 -6.40
C PHE A 83 0.96 8.62 -6.50
N ARG A 84 2.25 8.88 -6.73
CA ARG A 84 3.27 7.86 -6.78
C ARG A 84 3.86 7.61 -5.39
N PHE A 85 4.15 6.36 -5.10
CA PHE A 85 4.83 5.95 -3.89
C PHE A 85 5.88 4.88 -4.17
N ILE A 86 6.80 4.77 -3.24
CA ILE A 86 7.83 3.74 -3.21
C ILE A 86 7.61 2.91 -1.96
N LEU A 87 7.59 1.59 -2.11
CA LEU A 87 7.57 0.63 -1.02
C LEU A 87 8.94 -0.03 -0.93
N LYS A 88 9.65 0.22 0.18
CA LYS A 88 10.99 -0.32 0.44
C LYS A 88 10.92 -1.38 1.53
N PHE A 89 11.33 -2.59 1.20
CA PHE A 89 11.43 -3.71 2.13
C PHE A 89 12.77 -3.67 2.88
N PRO A 90 12.78 -3.90 4.21
CA PRO A 90 14.01 -3.92 4.98
C PRO A 90 14.87 -5.13 4.60
N ASP A 91 16.16 -5.06 4.93
CA ASP A 91 17.04 -6.21 4.75
C ASP A 91 16.64 -7.36 5.68
N TYR A 92 16.89 -8.58 5.20
CA TYR A 92 16.46 -9.82 5.87
C TYR A 92 14.94 -9.94 6.08
N PHE A 93 14.12 -9.19 5.33
CA PHE A 93 12.67 -9.36 5.29
C PHE A 93 12.29 -10.73 4.70
N PRO A 94 11.23 -11.40 5.21
CA PRO A 94 10.33 -11.00 6.30
C PRO A 94 10.81 -11.39 7.71
N ASP A 95 11.95 -12.06 7.84
CA ASP A 95 12.36 -12.75 9.08
C ASP A 95 12.88 -11.78 10.17
N SER A 96 13.28 -10.56 9.81
CA SER A 96 13.75 -9.54 10.77
C SER A 96 12.64 -8.92 11.64
N GLY A 97 11.36 -9.20 11.36
CA GLY A 97 10.22 -8.55 12.02
C GLY A 97 10.07 -7.07 11.69
N GLN A 98 10.95 -6.51 10.86
CA GLN A 98 10.88 -5.13 10.41
C GLN A 98 9.80 -4.97 9.33
N ILE A 99 9.06 -3.87 9.42
CA ILE A 99 8.00 -3.56 8.46
C ILE A 99 8.57 -2.78 7.27
N PRO A 100 7.95 -2.90 6.08
CA PRO A 100 8.35 -2.08 4.94
C PRO A 100 8.09 -0.59 5.20
N VAL A 101 8.82 0.26 4.49
CA VAL A 101 8.64 1.71 4.51
C VAL A 101 7.91 2.13 3.24
N LEU A 102 6.81 2.86 3.39
CA LEU A 102 6.08 3.44 2.27
C LEU A 102 6.24 4.96 2.27
N SER A 103 6.65 5.51 1.13
CA SER A 103 6.89 6.95 0.94
C SER A 103 6.35 7.48 -0.38
N PHE A 104 5.52 8.51 -0.32
CA PHE A 104 5.04 9.25 -1.49
C PHE A 104 6.10 10.20 -2.04
N HIS A 105 6.20 10.25 -3.36
CA HIS A 105 7.13 11.12 -4.07
C HIS A 105 6.42 11.81 -5.25
N PRO A 106 6.26 13.14 -5.22
CA PRO A 106 6.61 14.05 -4.11
C PRO A 106 5.79 13.78 -2.82
N PRO A 107 6.22 14.29 -1.65
CA PRO A 107 5.41 14.27 -0.44
C PRO A 107 4.08 14.98 -0.65
N ILE A 108 3.01 14.42 -0.09
CA ILE A 108 1.65 14.94 -0.24
C ILE A 108 1.26 15.63 1.06
N PHE A 109 0.67 16.81 0.96
CA PHE A 109 0.07 17.48 2.11
C PHE A 109 -1.13 16.66 2.60
N HIS A 110 -0.98 15.89 3.68
CA HIS A 110 -2.01 15.01 4.24
C HIS A 110 -1.70 14.69 5.71
N PRO A 111 -2.67 14.71 6.65
CA PRO A 111 -2.39 14.47 8.08
C PRO A 111 -1.67 13.16 8.40
N GLN A 112 -1.86 12.13 7.56
CA GLN A 112 -1.25 10.80 7.72
C GLN A 112 0.07 10.58 6.96
N ILE A 113 0.60 11.61 6.30
CA ILE A 113 1.82 11.54 5.50
C ILE A 113 2.83 12.52 6.07
N HIS A 114 4.08 12.12 6.22
CA HIS A 114 5.12 13.01 6.70
C HIS A 114 5.39 14.13 5.68
N PRO A 115 5.39 15.41 6.08
CA PRO A 115 5.41 16.54 5.14
C PRO A 115 6.68 16.60 4.29
N THR A 116 7.84 16.27 4.87
CA THR A 116 9.13 16.27 4.13
C THR A 116 9.49 14.92 3.51
N LYS A 117 9.28 13.81 4.23
CA LYS A 117 9.73 12.47 3.81
C LYS A 117 8.70 11.73 2.95
N GLY A 118 7.46 12.20 2.89
CA GLY A 118 6.35 11.50 2.24
C GLY A 118 5.97 10.17 2.90
N THR A 119 6.55 9.82 4.06
CA THR A 119 6.38 8.50 4.69
C THR A 119 5.05 8.38 5.43
N VAL A 120 4.40 7.23 5.30
CA VAL A 120 3.24 6.85 6.11
C VAL A 120 3.70 6.07 7.33
N ASP A 121 3.17 6.39 8.52
CA ASP A 121 3.46 5.60 9.72
C ASP A 121 2.71 4.26 9.68
N LEU A 122 3.36 3.23 9.16
CA LEU A 122 2.83 1.86 9.09
C LEU A 122 2.90 1.13 10.45
N LYS A 123 3.72 1.59 11.40
CA LYS A 123 3.93 0.90 12.70
C LYS A 123 2.64 0.83 13.52
N ARG A 124 1.75 1.81 13.38
CA ARG A 124 0.46 1.82 14.06
C ARG A 124 -0.45 0.64 13.68
N TYR A 125 -0.32 0.13 12.46
CA TYR A 125 -1.11 -0.97 11.92
C TYR A 125 -0.44 -2.33 12.18
N PHE A 126 0.89 -2.34 12.26
CA PHE A 126 1.71 -3.53 12.52
C PHE A 126 2.40 -3.42 13.88
N ARG A 127 1.62 -3.35 14.96
CA ARG A 127 2.10 -3.06 16.33
C ARG A 127 3.14 -4.06 16.86
N HIS A 128 3.08 -5.30 16.40
CA HIS A 128 4.01 -6.37 16.77
C HIS A 128 5.13 -6.57 15.73
N GLY A 129 5.33 -5.61 14.83
CA GLY A 129 6.22 -5.76 13.68
C GLY A 129 5.60 -6.62 12.58
N TRP A 130 6.44 -7.04 11.64
CA TRP A 130 6.05 -7.92 10.55
C TRP A 130 6.04 -9.38 11.00
N ILE A 131 4.87 -10.01 10.98
CA ILE A 131 4.70 -11.44 11.29
C ILE A 131 4.58 -12.19 9.96
N ARG A 132 5.61 -12.96 9.62
CA ARG A 132 5.64 -13.81 8.43
C ARG A 132 4.43 -14.76 8.42
N GLY A 133 3.74 -14.85 7.28
CA GLY A 133 2.56 -15.72 7.10
C GLY A 133 1.23 -15.11 7.57
N ASN A 134 1.26 -14.08 8.43
CA ASN A 134 0.05 -13.37 8.86
C ASN A 134 -0.07 -11.99 8.19
N ASN A 135 1.08 -11.33 8.02
CA ASN A 135 1.17 -10.02 7.39
C ASN A 135 1.54 -10.17 5.93
N HIS A 136 0.90 -9.34 5.10
CA HIS A 136 1.06 -9.39 3.65
C HIS A 136 1.08 -7.98 3.05
N VAL A 137 1.72 -7.83 1.90
CA VAL A 137 1.89 -6.54 1.23
C VAL A 137 0.54 -5.93 0.85
N TRP A 138 -0.48 -6.74 0.54
CA TRP A 138 -1.83 -6.25 0.26
C TRP A 138 -2.43 -5.46 1.43
N GLN A 139 -2.05 -5.76 2.68
CA GLN A 139 -2.50 -5.00 3.86
C GLN A 139 -1.90 -3.60 3.87
N VAL A 140 -0.62 -3.47 3.47
CA VAL A 140 0.05 -2.17 3.29
C VAL A 140 -0.68 -1.34 2.23
N LEU A 141 -1.03 -1.95 1.09
CA LEU A 141 -1.78 -1.26 0.03
C LEU A 141 -3.21 -0.90 0.45
N LYS A 142 -3.84 -1.72 1.29
CA LYS A 142 -5.13 -1.40 1.90
C LYS A 142 -5.03 -0.17 2.82
N ILE A 143 -3.93 -0.03 3.56
CA ILE A 143 -3.67 1.16 4.39
C ILE A 143 -3.54 2.40 3.51
N VAL A 144 -2.76 2.34 2.43
CA VAL A 144 -2.64 3.43 1.44
C VAL A 144 -4.01 3.88 0.94
N LYS A 145 -4.87 2.94 0.55
CA LYS A 145 -6.23 3.27 0.11
C LYS A 145 -7.07 3.90 1.23
N SER A 146 -6.91 3.40 2.46
CA SER A 146 -7.72 3.85 3.59
C SER A 146 -7.45 5.29 4.03
N ILE A 147 -6.19 5.75 3.97
CA ILE A 147 -5.85 7.11 4.40
C ILE A 147 -6.51 8.18 3.52
N PHE A 148 -6.70 7.91 2.22
CA PHE A 148 -7.40 8.83 1.30
C PHE A 148 -8.92 8.68 1.35
N TYR A 149 -9.43 7.51 1.74
CA TYR A 149 -10.87 7.26 1.84
C TYR A 149 -11.49 7.90 3.08
N LYS A 150 -10.82 7.77 4.24
CA LYS A 150 -11.29 8.34 5.50
C LYS A 150 -10.14 9.08 6.17
N MET A 151 -10.34 10.38 6.39
CA MET A 151 -9.49 11.19 7.23
C MET A 151 -9.53 10.67 8.67
N ASP A 152 -8.37 10.24 9.16
CA ASP A 152 -8.12 9.92 10.56
C ASP A 152 -7.24 11.03 11.14
N LEU A 153 -7.64 11.62 12.26
CA LEU A 153 -6.91 12.67 12.97
C LEU A 153 -6.44 12.22 14.35
N SER A 154 -6.69 10.97 14.73
CA SER A 154 -6.37 10.45 16.08
C SER A 154 -4.86 10.49 16.35
N HIS A 155 -4.06 10.23 15.33
CA HIS A 155 -2.59 10.20 15.39
C HIS A 155 -2.02 10.82 14.09
N PRO A 156 -1.99 12.16 13.98
CA PRO A 156 -1.53 12.82 12.77
C PRO A 156 0.01 12.80 12.72
N VAL A 157 0.54 12.40 11.56
CA VAL A 157 1.95 12.48 11.21
C VAL A 157 2.31 13.92 10.84
N ASP A 158 1.46 14.58 10.04
CA ASP A 158 1.52 16.01 9.78
C ASP A 158 0.50 16.74 10.66
N LYS A 159 1.01 17.33 11.74
CA LYS A 159 0.19 18.10 12.69
C LYS A 159 -0.36 19.39 12.07
N SER A 160 0.38 20.01 11.15
CA SER A 160 -0.06 21.24 10.48
C SER A 160 -1.23 20.96 9.54
N ALA A 161 -1.17 19.85 8.80
CA ALA A 161 -2.29 19.42 7.97
C ALA A 161 -3.52 19.07 8.81
N ALA A 162 -3.34 18.42 9.98
CA ALA A 162 -4.43 18.09 10.88
C ALA A 162 -5.09 19.35 11.46
N GLU A 163 -4.30 20.27 11.99
CA GLU A 163 -4.78 21.54 12.54
C GLU A 163 -5.51 22.37 11.48
N MET A 164 -4.96 22.45 10.26
CA MET A 164 -5.62 23.17 9.17
C MET A 164 -6.96 22.53 8.82
N PHE A 165 -7.08 21.21 8.84
CA PHE A 165 -8.36 20.56 8.59
C PHE A 165 -9.40 20.83 9.69
N GLU A 166 -9.00 20.89 10.95
CA GLU A 166 -9.90 21.14 12.08
C GLU A 166 -10.33 22.61 12.19
N VAL A 167 -9.38 23.54 12.00
CA VAL A 167 -9.60 24.98 12.24
C VAL A 167 -10.01 25.72 10.97
N ASN A 168 -9.47 25.34 9.82
CA ASN A 168 -9.66 26.06 8.56
C ASN A 168 -9.83 25.10 7.38
N GLN A 169 -10.97 24.42 7.37
CA GLN A 169 -11.30 23.39 6.40
C GLN A 169 -11.28 23.91 4.96
N GLU A 170 -11.66 25.17 4.72
CA GLU A 170 -11.64 25.78 3.37
C GLU A 170 -10.22 25.87 2.81
N ASN A 171 -9.26 26.39 3.60
CA ASN A 171 -7.86 26.45 3.19
C ASN A 171 -7.26 25.05 3.00
N PHE A 172 -7.65 24.09 3.84
CA PHE A 172 -7.24 22.69 3.67
C PHE A 172 -7.72 22.15 2.32
N ILE A 173 -9.00 22.32 1.99
CA ILE A 173 -9.58 21.85 0.73
C ILE A 173 -8.91 22.53 -0.47
N ALA A 174 -8.68 23.85 -0.42
CA ALA A 174 -8.00 24.57 -1.48
C ALA A 174 -6.57 24.04 -1.73
N LYS A 175 -5.84 23.74 -0.65
CA LYS A 175 -4.49 23.18 -0.74
C LYS A 175 -4.50 21.75 -1.26
N VAL A 176 -5.47 20.92 -0.84
CA VAL A 176 -5.64 19.56 -1.39
C VAL A 176 -5.96 19.60 -2.88
N GLN A 177 -6.82 20.52 -3.33
CA GLN A 177 -7.12 20.67 -4.74
C GLN A 177 -5.86 21.04 -5.55
N GLN A 178 -5.04 21.95 -5.03
CA GLN A 178 -3.75 22.28 -5.65
C GLN A 178 -2.84 21.05 -5.78
N GLU A 179 -2.75 20.20 -4.75
CA GLU A 179 -1.96 18.96 -4.79
C GLU A 179 -2.51 17.97 -5.83
N VAL A 180 -3.83 17.83 -5.93
CA VAL A 180 -4.50 17.00 -6.93
C VAL A 180 -4.16 17.49 -8.34
N ASP A 181 -4.31 18.78 -8.61
CA ASP A 181 -4.04 19.39 -9.92
C ASP A 181 -2.55 19.26 -10.31
N LEU A 182 -1.65 19.44 -9.33
CA LEU A 182 -0.21 19.20 -9.53
C LEU A 182 0.09 17.72 -9.83
N SER A 183 -0.57 16.79 -9.14
CA SER A 183 -0.36 15.35 -9.36
C SER A 183 -0.76 14.92 -10.79
N VAL A 184 -1.84 15.50 -11.33
CA VAL A 184 -2.34 15.20 -12.67
C VAL A 184 -1.50 15.88 -13.74
N SER A 185 -1.13 17.15 -13.55
CA SER A 185 -0.29 17.88 -14.52
C SER A 185 1.10 17.28 -14.67
N ARG A 186 1.67 16.74 -13.59
CA ARG A 186 2.99 16.09 -13.55
C ARG A 186 2.95 14.59 -13.85
N VAL A 187 1.83 14.06 -14.34
CA VAL A 187 1.69 12.62 -14.59
C VAL A 187 2.65 12.13 -15.67
N TYR A 188 3.08 13.00 -16.59
CA TYR A 188 4.00 12.70 -17.69
C TYR A 188 5.45 13.10 -17.42
N ASP A 189 5.75 13.62 -16.23
CA ASP A 189 7.10 14.04 -15.88
C ASP A 189 8.04 12.83 -15.81
N GLU A 190 9.32 13.07 -16.08
CA GLU A 190 10.34 12.06 -15.89
C GLU A 190 10.49 11.69 -14.41
N PRO A 191 10.95 10.46 -14.11
CA PRO A 191 11.19 10.04 -12.73
C PRO A 191 12.11 11.03 -12.00
N PRO A 192 11.83 11.35 -10.72
CA PRO A 192 12.75 12.12 -9.89
C PRO A 192 14.14 11.49 -9.91
N ASP A 193 15.20 12.29 -9.79
CA ASP A 193 16.59 11.83 -9.68
C ASP A 193 17.13 10.98 -10.86
N GLY A 194 16.43 10.98 -12.00
CA GLY A 194 16.84 10.23 -13.19
C GLY A 194 16.81 8.71 -12.97
N TYR A 195 15.88 8.20 -12.14
CA TYR A 195 15.68 6.76 -11.94
C TYR A 195 15.61 6.03 -13.30
N LYS A 196 16.67 5.30 -13.62
CA LYS A 196 16.80 4.54 -14.88
C LYS A 196 16.17 3.16 -14.83
N ASP A 197 15.45 2.84 -13.76
CA ASP A 197 14.78 1.55 -13.63
C ASP A 197 13.64 1.43 -14.67
N PRO A 198 13.69 0.45 -15.58
CA PRO A 198 12.62 0.19 -16.55
C PRO A 198 11.24 -0.08 -15.92
N HIS A 199 11.19 -0.56 -14.68
CA HIS A 199 9.93 -0.84 -13.98
C HIS A 199 9.35 0.38 -13.26
N TYR A 200 10.01 1.53 -13.28
CA TYR A 200 9.38 2.74 -12.74
C TYR A 200 8.12 3.07 -13.54
N ILE A 201 6.99 3.27 -12.84
CA ILE A 201 5.69 3.49 -13.49
C ILE A 201 5.66 4.87 -14.17
N ARG A 202 5.60 4.84 -15.50
CA ARG A 202 5.52 6.02 -16.37
C ARG A 202 4.21 6.02 -17.13
N PHE A 203 3.71 7.22 -17.40
CA PHE A 203 2.54 7.41 -18.26
C PHE A 203 2.99 8.09 -19.55
N SER A 204 2.40 7.68 -20.66
CA SER A 204 2.54 8.34 -21.95
C SER A 204 1.24 9.05 -22.28
N LYS A 205 1.35 10.15 -23.04
CA LYS A 205 0.17 10.81 -23.58
C LYS A 205 -0.59 9.84 -24.48
N TYR A 206 -1.89 10.07 -24.59
CA TYR A 206 -2.74 9.25 -25.44
C TYR A 206 -2.29 9.30 -26.90
N ASP A 207 -2.06 8.13 -27.48
CA ASP A 207 -1.84 7.92 -28.91
C ASP A 207 -2.92 6.98 -29.43
N SER A 208 -3.77 7.45 -30.35
CA SER A 208 -4.85 6.66 -30.94
C SER A 208 -4.33 5.39 -31.63
N SER A 209 -3.19 5.46 -32.31
CA SER A 209 -2.63 4.33 -33.05
C SER A 209 -2.22 3.16 -32.14
N LEU A 210 -1.74 3.48 -30.94
CA LEU A 210 -1.29 2.49 -29.96
C LEU A 210 -2.43 2.07 -29.02
N HIS A 211 -3.26 3.03 -28.60
CA HIS A 211 -4.17 2.83 -27.47
C HIS A 211 -5.59 2.44 -27.88
N ASP A 212 -6.08 2.76 -29.08
CA ASP A 212 -7.49 2.51 -29.46
C ASP A 212 -7.86 1.03 -29.35
N ASN A 213 -6.99 0.14 -29.84
CA ASN A 213 -7.20 -1.30 -29.79
C ASN A 213 -7.25 -1.84 -28.35
N ILE A 214 -6.34 -1.38 -27.50
CA ILE A 214 -6.27 -1.79 -26.09
C ILE A 214 -7.48 -1.25 -25.33
N ARG A 215 -7.84 0.01 -25.57
CA ARG A 215 -9.01 0.68 -24.99
C ARG A 215 -10.31 -0.04 -25.36
N ALA A 216 -10.50 -0.38 -26.64
CA ALA A 216 -11.68 -1.10 -27.10
C ALA A 216 -11.81 -2.48 -26.42
N LYS A 217 -10.71 -3.22 -26.29
CA LYS A 217 -10.67 -4.50 -25.56
C LYS A 217 -10.97 -4.33 -24.06
N ALA A 218 -10.43 -3.29 -23.43
CA ALA A 218 -10.65 -3.02 -22.00
C ALA A 218 -12.10 -2.61 -21.69
N LEU A 219 -12.78 -1.93 -22.61
CA LEU A 219 -14.16 -1.48 -22.44
C LEU A 219 -15.20 -2.54 -22.84
N GLN A 220 -14.82 -3.61 -23.55
CA GLN A 220 -15.72 -4.70 -23.95
C GLN A 220 -16.56 -5.27 -22.81
N PRO A 221 -16.00 -5.61 -21.63
CA PRO A 221 -16.80 -6.11 -20.51
C PRO A 221 -17.87 -5.12 -20.05
N LEU A 222 -17.54 -3.81 -20.04
CA LEU A 222 -18.48 -2.76 -19.68
C LEU A 222 -19.63 -2.68 -20.70
N PHE A 223 -19.31 -2.70 -21.99
CA PHE A 223 -20.31 -2.70 -23.05
C PHE A 223 -21.21 -3.94 -22.99
N ASN A 224 -20.67 -5.10 -22.64
CA ASN A 224 -21.47 -6.32 -22.47
C ASN A 224 -22.45 -6.22 -21.29
N VAL A 225 -22.05 -5.57 -20.19
CA VAL A 225 -22.94 -5.28 -19.07
C VAL A 225 -24.06 -4.32 -19.48
N LEU A 226 -23.73 -3.26 -20.23
CA LEU A 226 -24.70 -2.26 -20.70
C LEU A 226 -25.69 -2.82 -21.74
N LYS A 227 -25.26 -3.80 -22.55
CA LYS A 227 -26.11 -4.48 -23.55
C LYS A 227 -26.95 -5.62 -22.97
N SER A 228 -26.71 -6.02 -21.72
CA SER A 228 -27.56 -7.03 -21.07
C SER A 228 -28.90 -6.39 -20.71
N PRO A 229 -30.05 -7.04 -20.99
CA PRO A 229 -31.35 -6.52 -20.58
C PRO A 229 -31.44 -6.58 -19.05
N VAL A 230 -31.13 -5.45 -18.39
CA VAL A 230 -31.24 -5.35 -16.93
C VAL A 230 -32.72 -5.31 -16.55
N ARG A 231 -33.17 -6.35 -15.85
CA ARG A 231 -34.43 -6.39 -15.12
C ARG A 231 -34.41 -5.25 -14.08
N SER A 232 -35.47 -4.45 -14.06
CA SER A 232 -35.60 -3.07 -13.56
C SER A 232 -35.25 -2.75 -12.09
N ASP A 233 -34.70 -3.67 -11.30
CA ASP A 233 -34.50 -3.45 -9.86
C ASP A 233 -33.04 -3.13 -9.44
N GLU A 234 -32.06 -3.25 -10.34
CA GLU A 234 -30.63 -3.17 -9.96
C GLU A 234 -29.92 -1.86 -10.38
N ALA A 235 -30.52 -1.05 -11.25
CA ALA A 235 -29.93 0.19 -11.75
C ALA A 235 -29.81 1.29 -10.67
N ALA A 236 -30.72 1.30 -9.69
CA ALA A 236 -30.71 2.28 -8.60
C ALA A 236 -29.51 2.16 -7.64
N LYS A 237 -28.83 1.00 -7.59
CA LYS A 237 -27.68 0.75 -6.71
C LYS A 237 -26.32 1.11 -7.32
N LYS A 238 -26.25 1.39 -8.63
CA LYS A 238 -24.99 1.60 -9.37
C LYS A 238 -24.71 3.05 -9.77
N GLY A 239 -25.50 4.02 -9.32
CA GLY A 239 -25.17 5.45 -9.45
C GLY A 239 -25.09 5.96 -10.90
N LEU A 240 -25.86 5.38 -11.83
CA LEU A 240 -25.84 5.71 -13.26
C LEU A 240 -26.97 6.69 -13.68
N SER A 241 -27.42 7.57 -12.78
CA SER A 241 -28.59 8.45 -13.04
C SER A 241 -28.32 9.62 -13.99
N PHE A 242 -27.06 9.93 -14.32
CA PHE A 242 -26.69 11.15 -15.04
C PHE A 242 -26.66 11.02 -16.57
N MET A 243 -27.00 9.85 -17.14
CA MET A 243 -27.01 9.64 -18.61
C MET A 243 -28.39 9.32 -19.17
N SER A 244 -29.45 9.78 -18.52
CA SER A 244 -30.79 9.74 -19.11
C SER A 244 -31.20 11.11 -19.62
N THR A 245 -31.51 11.13 -20.92
CA THR A 245 -32.24 12.13 -21.73
C THR A 245 -31.43 13.08 -22.61
N PRO A 246 -31.97 13.41 -23.80
CA PRO A 246 -32.49 12.52 -24.84
C PRO A 246 -31.57 12.46 -26.08
#